data_AF-A0A958X1U5-F1
#
_entry.id   AF-A0A958X1U5-F1
#
_cell.length_a   1.000
_cell.length_b   1.000
_cell.length_c   1.000
_cell.angle_alpha   90.00
_cell.angle_beta   90.00
_cell.angle_gamma   90.00
#
_symmetry.space_group_name_H-M   'P 1'
#
loop_
_entity.id
_entity.type
_entity.pdbx_description
1 polymer ?
#
loop_
_entity_poly.entity_id
_entity_poly.type
_entity_poly.pdbx_seq_one_letter_code
_entity_poly.pdbx_strand_id
1 'polypeptide(L)'
;MATQSLKTRFLFTLHLLAVFATWLIPFLVNWKIALLVYAAVMIQFAIFGKCLMNEHHGTAEVDDRIFYHEFLEPLGFKFSGGGLKFFVRRLLYPALALFTLVWQLFLGHEPLIF
;
A
#
# COMPACT_ATOMS: atom_id res chain seq x y z
N MET A 1 -5.72 21.07 -16.63
CA MET A 1 -5.19 20.63 -15.32
C MET A 1 -5.88 21.45 -14.24
N ALA A 2 -6.82 20.86 -13.50
CA ALA A 2 -7.42 21.55 -12.36
C ALA A 2 -6.34 21.80 -11.29
N THR A 3 -6.34 23.00 -10.71
CA THR A 3 -5.43 23.39 -9.63
C THR A 3 -5.72 22.53 -8.39
N GLN A 4 -5.02 21.41 -8.24
CA GLN A 4 -5.12 20.63 -7.01
C GLN A 4 -4.60 21.46 -5.83
N SER A 5 -5.37 21.48 -4.74
CA SER A 5 -5.00 22.18 -3.50
C SER A 5 -3.68 21.65 -2.94
N LEU A 6 -2.93 22.50 -2.22
CA LEU A 6 -1.70 22.09 -1.53
C LEU A 6 -1.94 20.88 -0.61
N LYS A 7 -3.11 20.83 0.05
CA LYS A 7 -3.55 19.73 0.92
C LYS A 7 -3.67 18.41 0.14
N THR A 8 -4.27 18.43 -1.04
CA THR A 8 -4.44 17.24 -1.89
C THR A 8 -3.08 16.68 -2.33
N ARG A 9 -2.15 17.57 -2.73
CA ARG A 9 -0.79 17.18 -3.12
C ARG A 9 -0.01 16.60 -1.95
N PHE A 10 -0.08 17.23 -0.78
CA PHE A 10 0.58 16.76 0.43
C PHE A 10 0.13 15.35 0.82
N LEU A 11 -1.18 15.13 0.89
CA LEU A 11 -1.73 13.82 1.23
C LEU A 11 -1.34 12.75 0.19
N PHE A 12 -1.21 13.13 -1.10
CA PHE A 12 -0.91 12.19 -2.18
C PHE A 12 0.52 11.73 -2.05
N THR A 13 1.43 12.69 -1.83
CA THR A 13 2.83 12.41 -1.52
C THR A 13 2.97 11.57 -0.26
N LEU A 14 2.20 11.87 0.79
CA LEU A 14 2.22 11.06 2.02
C LEU A 14 1.76 9.62 1.77
N HIS A 15 0.69 9.42 0.99
CA HIS A 15 0.21 8.10 0.61
C HIS A 15 1.25 7.35 -0.22
N LEU A 16 1.85 8.02 -1.18
CA LEU A 16 2.91 7.47 -2.01
C LEU A 16 4.09 6.99 -1.16
N LEU A 17 4.53 7.83 -0.22
CA LEU A 17 5.59 7.48 0.72
C LEU A 17 5.21 6.30 1.61
N ALA A 18 3.97 6.24 2.10
CA ALA A 18 3.49 5.12 2.91
C ALA A 18 3.46 3.80 2.11
N VAL A 19 3.08 3.85 0.83
CA VAL A 19 3.14 2.70 -0.09
C VAL A 19 4.58 2.25 -0.25
N PHE A 20 5.51 3.15 -0.60
CA PHE A 20 6.93 2.79 -0.73
C PHE A 20 7.51 2.24 0.58
N ALA A 21 7.19 2.87 1.71
CA ALA A 21 7.59 2.36 3.02
C ALA A 21 7.10 0.94 3.25
N THR A 22 5.85 0.62 2.87
CA THR A 22 5.29 -0.74 2.99
C THR A 22 6.11 -1.78 2.24
N TRP A 23 6.64 -1.46 1.06
CA TRP A 23 7.52 -2.37 0.31
C TRP A 23 8.89 -2.55 0.97
N LEU A 24 9.34 -1.56 1.73
CA LEU A 24 10.63 -1.58 2.42
C LEU A 24 10.56 -2.20 3.82
N ILE A 25 9.37 -2.30 4.43
CA ILE A 25 9.15 -2.89 5.76
C ILE A 25 9.89 -4.23 5.98
N PRO A 26 9.90 -5.21 5.04
CA PRO A 26 10.59 -6.48 5.26
C PRO A 26 12.10 -6.36 5.53
N PHE A 27 12.71 -5.24 5.14
CA PHE A 27 14.13 -4.98 5.29
C PHE A 27 14.43 -4.00 6.43
N LEU A 28 13.48 -3.12 6.76
CA LEU A 28 13.70 -2.06 7.73
C LEU A 28 13.42 -2.49 9.17
N VAL A 29 12.41 -3.35 9.38
CA VAL A 29 11.88 -3.62 10.72
C VAL A 29 11.70 -5.12 10.99
N ASN A 30 11.74 -5.54 12.24
CA ASN A 30 11.56 -6.92 12.67
C ASN A 30 10.22 -7.48 12.17
N TRP A 31 10.24 -8.75 11.79
CA TRP A 31 9.10 -9.50 11.26
C TRP A 31 7.83 -9.35 12.11
N LYS A 32 7.94 -9.25 13.44
CA LYS A 32 6.77 -9.03 14.33
C LYS A 32 6.08 -7.70 14.04
N ILE A 33 6.86 -6.63 13.92
CA ILE A 33 6.36 -5.29 13.64
C ILE A 33 5.81 -5.24 12.20
N ALA A 34 6.55 -5.82 11.24
CA ALA A 34 6.12 -5.92 9.86
C ALA A 34 4.75 -6.60 9.72
N LEU A 35 4.58 -7.77 10.36
CA LEU A 35 3.32 -8.49 10.37
C LEU A 35 2.19 -7.69 11.02
N LEU A 36 2.45 -6.99 12.13
CA LEU A 36 1.44 -6.13 12.76
C LEU A 36 1.00 -4.99 11.84
N VAL A 37 1.94 -4.35 11.13
CA VAL A 37 1.61 -3.28 10.17
C VAL A 37 0.79 -3.85 9.02
N TYR A 38 1.19 -4.97 8.43
CA TYR A 38 0.43 -5.60 7.34
C TYR A 38 -0.97 -6.03 7.79
N ALA A 39 -1.08 -6.62 8.98
CA ALA A 39 -2.36 -7.00 9.56
C ALA A 39 -3.26 -5.78 9.80
N ALA A 40 -2.71 -4.68 10.33
CA ALA A 40 -3.46 -3.43 10.54
C ALA A 40 -4.00 -2.88 9.22
N VAL A 41 -3.19 -2.88 8.16
CA VAL A 41 -3.62 -2.43 6.83
C VAL A 41 -4.66 -3.37 6.22
N MET A 42 -4.53 -4.68 6.39
CA MET A 42 -5.55 -5.64 5.96
C MET A 42 -6.87 -5.47 6.72
N ILE A 43 -6.82 -5.26 8.04
CA ILE A 43 -7.99 -4.96 8.87
C ILE A 43 -8.67 -3.68 8.38
N GLN A 44 -7.89 -2.64 8.06
CA GLN A 44 -8.43 -1.42 7.47
C GLN A 44 -9.20 -1.72 6.17
N PHE A 45 -8.64 -2.52 5.26
CA PHE A 45 -9.35 -2.91 4.04
C PHE A 45 -10.60 -3.78 4.31
N ALA A 46 -10.57 -4.62 5.34
CA ALA A 46 -11.71 -5.46 5.71
C ALA A 46 -12.87 -4.66 6.32
N ILE A 47 -12.57 -3.65 7.15
CA ILE A 47 -13.57 -2.82 7.85
C ILE A 47 -14.10 -1.72 6.93
N PHE A 48 -13.21 -0.95 6.30
CA PHE A 48 -13.58 0.25 5.56
C PHE A 48 -13.76 -0.01 4.06
N GLY A 49 -13.31 -1.17 3.56
CA GLY A 49 -13.37 -1.48 2.14
C GLY A 49 -12.53 -0.54 1.26
N LYS A 50 -11.59 0.22 1.85
CA LYS A 50 -10.70 1.18 1.16
C LYS A 50 -9.53 1.58 2.06
N CYS A 51 -8.56 2.31 1.50
CA CYS A 51 -7.52 2.93 2.32
C CYS A 51 -8.09 4.20 2.96
N LEU A 52 -7.92 4.40 4.28
CA LEU A 52 -8.45 5.59 4.97
C LEU A 52 -7.89 6.88 4.38
N MET A 53 -6.62 6.86 3.94
CA MET A 53 -6.02 8.01 3.28
C MET A 53 -6.72 8.36 1.96
N ASN A 54 -7.37 7.42 1.27
CA ASN A 54 -8.12 7.70 0.03
C ASN A 54 -9.37 8.56 0.29
N GLU A 55 -10.02 8.50 1.45
CA GLU A 55 -11.22 9.32 1.73
C GLU A 55 -10.93 10.82 1.81
N HIS A 56 -9.71 11.17 2.22
CA HIS A 56 -9.29 12.57 2.35
C HIS A 56 -8.74 13.14 1.03
N HIS A 57 -8.66 12.30 0.01
CA HIS A 57 -8.48 12.70 -1.35
C HIS A 57 -9.84 12.88 -2.00
N GLY A 58 -10.00 13.90 -2.86
CA GLY A 58 -11.16 14.00 -3.75
C GLY A 58 -11.22 12.88 -4.80
N THR A 59 -10.42 11.83 -4.64
CA THR A 59 -10.40 10.60 -5.42
C THR A 59 -11.30 9.60 -4.71
N ALA A 60 -12.59 9.95 -4.65
CA ALA A 60 -13.60 8.94 -4.33
C ALA A 60 -13.33 7.73 -5.22
N GLU A 61 -13.32 6.52 -4.64
CA GLU A 61 -13.15 5.27 -5.38
C GLU A 61 -14.40 5.04 -6.25
N VAL A 62 -14.56 5.87 -7.28
CA VAL A 62 -15.58 5.78 -8.31
C VAL A 62 -15.03 4.81 -9.36
N ASP A 63 -15.85 3.83 -9.74
CA ASP A 63 -15.55 2.84 -10.79
C ASP A 63 -14.32 1.94 -10.52
N ASP A 64 -14.18 1.43 -9.29
CA ASP A 64 -13.11 0.49 -8.89
C ASP A 64 -11.67 0.99 -9.04
N ARG A 65 -11.49 2.29 -9.26
CA ARG A 65 -10.16 2.92 -9.32
C ARG A 65 -9.61 3.10 -7.91
N ILE A 66 -8.34 2.75 -7.75
CA ILE A 66 -7.57 2.87 -6.50
C ILE A 66 -6.33 3.71 -6.74
N PHE A 67 -5.67 4.17 -5.67
CA PHE A 67 -4.44 4.97 -5.72
C PHE A 67 -3.39 4.46 -6.72
N TYR A 68 -3.22 3.14 -6.82
CA TYR A 68 -2.29 2.52 -7.77
C TYR A 68 -2.63 2.82 -9.24
N HIS A 69 -3.89 3.05 -9.62
CA HIS A 69 -4.24 3.49 -10.98
C HIS A 69 -3.69 4.87 -11.29
N GLU A 70 -3.81 5.81 -10.35
CA GLU A 70 -3.29 7.17 -10.54
C GLU A 70 -1.77 7.20 -10.67
N PHE A 71 -1.08 6.27 -10.01
CA PHE A 71 0.37 6.12 -10.11
C PHE A 71 0.82 5.34 -11.37
N LEU A 72 0.13 4.25 -11.73
CA LEU A 72 0.57 3.33 -12.78
C LEU A 72 0.07 3.69 -14.19
N GLU A 73 -1.09 4.32 -14.33
CA GLU A 73 -1.60 4.71 -15.66
C GLU A 73 -0.71 5.72 -16.39
N PRO A 74 -0.15 6.77 -15.74
CA PRO A 74 0.80 7.67 -16.40
C PRO A 74 2.09 6.98 -16.85
N LEU A 75 2.43 5.82 -16.25
CA LEU A 75 3.56 4.99 -16.64
C LEU A 75 3.25 4.05 -17.82
N GLY A 76 2.04 4.13 -18.38
CA GLY A 76 1.62 3.35 -19.55
C GLY A 76 0.98 2.00 -19.23
N PHE A 77 0.82 1.64 -17.96
CA PHE A 77 0.18 0.40 -17.57
C PHE A 77 -1.35 0.54 -17.55
N LYS A 78 -2.05 -0.34 -18.28
CA LYS A 78 -3.52 -0.42 -18.26
C LYS A 78 -3.94 -1.64 -17.46
N PHE A 79 -4.42 -1.42 -16.23
CA PHE A 79 -4.97 -2.48 -15.39
C PHE A 79 -6.51 -2.42 -15.42
N SER A 80 -7.16 -3.59 -15.34
CA SER A 80 -8.59 -3.65 -15.04
C SER A 80 -8.79 -3.32 -13.55
N GLY A 81 -9.72 -2.39 -13.25
CA GLY A 81 -9.92 -1.85 -11.89
C GLY A 81 -10.06 -2.92 -10.82
N GLY A 82 -10.95 -3.89 -11.04
CA GLY A 82 -11.20 -4.99 -10.10
C GLY A 82 -10.00 -5.89 -9.85
N GLY A 83 -9.17 -6.15 -10.87
CA GLY A 83 -8.01 -7.03 -10.76
C GLY A 83 -6.90 -6.41 -9.90
N LEU A 84 -6.58 -5.14 -10.13
CA LEU A 84 -5.56 -4.43 -9.36
C LEU A 84 -6.01 -4.21 -7.91
N LYS A 85 -7.29 -3.85 -7.73
CA LYS A 85 -7.92 -3.71 -6.40
C LYS A 85 -7.86 -5.01 -5.60
N PHE A 86 -8.17 -6.15 -6.23
CA PHE A 86 -8.04 -7.45 -5.59
C PHE A 86 -6.59 -7.77 -5.23
N PHE A 87 -5.65 -7.55 -6.15
CA PHE A 87 -4.23 -7.80 -5.92
C PHE A 87 -3.71 -7.02 -4.71
N VAL A 88 -3.92 -5.70 -4.70
CA VAL A 88 -3.41 -4.83 -3.63
C VAL A 88 -4.07 -5.18 -2.28
N ARG A 89 -5.39 -5.42 -2.25
CA ARG A 89 -6.11 -5.58 -0.98
C ARG A 89 -6.04 -6.98 -0.40
N ARG A 90 -5.89 -8.00 -1.24
CA ARG A 90 -5.99 -9.40 -0.81
C ARG A 90 -4.72 -10.20 -1.01
N LEU A 91 -3.86 -9.86 -1.97
CA LEU A 91 -2.67 -10.64 -2.27
C LEU A 91 -1.37 -9.96 -1.81
N LEU A 92 -1.24 -8.64 -1.99
CA LEU A 92 0.00 -7.91 -1.74
C LEU A 92 0.49 -8.04 -0.28
N TYR A 93 -0.36 -7.73 0.69
CA TYR A 93 0.04 -7.76 2.11
C TYR A 93 0.33 -9.17 2.63
N PRO A 94 -0.46 -10.22 2.31
CA PRO A 94 -0.07 -11.59 2.63
C PRO A 94 1.22 -12.04 1.93
N ALA A 95 1.44 -11.64 0.68
CA ALA A 95 2.68 -11.94 -0.03
C ALA A 95 3.89 -11.26 0.63
N LEU A 96 3.76 -9.99 1.05
CA LEU A 96 4.79 -9.27 1.79
C LEU A 96 5.02 -9.88 3.17
N ALA A 97 3.97 -10.31 3.88
CA ALA A 97 4.08 -11.01 5.16
C ALA A 97 4.87 -12.32 5.00
N LEU A 98 4.51 -13.14 4.00
CA LEU A 98 5.21 -14.38 3.71
C LEU A 98 6.67 -14.11 3.32
N PHE A 99 6.90 -13.12 2.46
CA PHE A 99 8.24 -12.70 2.07
C PHE A 99 9.06 -12.26 3.30
N THR A 100 8.51 -11.43 4.19
CA THR A 100 9.18 -11.02 5.43
C THR A 100 9.59 -12.21 6.29
N LEU A 101 8.70 -13.21 6.44
CA LEU A 101 9.00 -14.40 7.24
C LEU A 101 10.11 -15.24 6.59
N VAL A 102 10.05 -15.46 5.27
CA VAL A 102 11.11 -16.17 4.55
C VAL A 102 12.44 -15.41 4.65
N TRP A 103 12.41 -14.10 4.43
CA TRP A 103 13.61 -13.26 4.43
C TRP A 103 14.28 -13.20 5.81
N GLN A 104 13.50 -12.94 6.88
CA GLN A 104 14.09 -12.74 8.20
C GLN A 104 14.23 -14.03 9.01
N LEU A 105 13.24 -14.94 8.97
CA LEU A 105 13.29 -16.16 9.78
C LEU A 105 13.99 -17.31 9.08
N PHE A 106 13.75 -17.50 7.77
CA PHE A 106 14.31 -18.65 7.05
C PHE A 106 15.72 -18.38 6.52
N LEU A 107 15.97 -17.19 5.96
CA LEU A 107 17.30 -16.78 5.49
C LEU A 107 18.15 -16.11 6.58
N GLY A 108 17.55 -15.76 7.73
CA GLY A 108 18.28 -15.19 8.86
C GLY A 108 18.76 -13.75 8.64
N HIS A 109 18.17 -13.02 7.70
CA HIS A 109 18.52 -11.61 7.49
C HIS A 109 17.95 -10.73 8.60
N GLU A 110 18.83 -10.03 9.32
CA GLU A 110 18.41 -9.06 10.33
C GLU A 110 17.84 -7.79 9.69
N PRO A 111 16.84 -7.16 10.33
CA PRO A 111 16.31 -5.87 9.88
C PRO A 111 17.35 -4.76 10.05
N LEU A 112 17.33 -3.77 9.17
CA LEU A 112 18.32 -2.70 9.13
C LEU A 112 18.18 -1.65 10.24
N ILE A 113 16.99 -1.48 10.81
CA ILE A 113 16.72 -0.44 11.80
C ILE A 113 16.35 -1.01 13.18
N PHE A 114 15.27 -1.79 13.29
CA PHE A 114 14.75 -2.30 14.58
C PHE A 114 13.96 -3.60 14.45
#